data_AF-A0A3B9AA44-F1
#
_entry.id   AF-A0A3B9AA44-F1
#
_cell.length_a   1.000
_cell.length_b   1.000
_cell.length_c   1.000
_cell.angle_alpha   90.00
_cell.angle_beta   90.00
_cell.angle_gamma   90.00
#
_symmetry.space_group_name_H-M   'P 1'
#
loop_
_entity.id
_entity.type
_entity.pdbx_description
1 polymer ?
#
loop_
_entity_poly.entity_id
_entity_poly.type
_entity_poly.pdbx_seq_one_letter_code
_entity_poly.pdbx_strand_id
1 'polypeptide(L)'
;MNNDKLQDSPATSQSNFYGLEWLIAEVESSLGDARHFLTNYAENQQQDQLRLCLDHVHQVTGSLSMSQCHGGALLSEEMESLIKACQDGDVTADEPVIELLGRASLELPDYLRQCINEGFDQPAFLISLLNELRAVRRVPLASLSPYFRPDLGLVNGPQSTSSGDVLAREGALKEFTNKLGQLYQYALLSLMRDEDEAESVKKLNKVLFRLKEVTAGSKLEWLWLVAAGVLEGVGSGALVRNRAISSLLWELGALIRKLSNQGLQACEESYPENLLKNLLYYVAIADSNLPRLVQLREDFKLKQALPAGALVNVAGGLVTGFDRAVVAGLVNALVEELGNV
;
A
#
# COMPACT_ATOMS: atom_id res chain seq x y z
N MET A 1 -57.35 5.90 -21.63
CA MET A 1 -56.03 5.53 -22.17
C MET A 1 -55.27 6.82 -22.44
N ASN A 2 -54.08 7.10 -21.92
CA ASN A 2 -53.29 6.62 -20.80
C ASN A 2 -51.99 7.44 -20.89
N ASN A 3 -51.39 7.75 -19.74
CA ASN A 3 -49.99 8.11 -19.55
C ASN A 3 -49.55 9.54 -19.95
N ASP A 4 -49.73 10.46 -19.01
CA ASP A 4 -48.69 10.74 -18.00
C ASP A 4 -47.24 10.44 -18.43
N LYS A 5 -46.41 11.47 -18.53
CA LYS A 5 -44.98 11.39 -18.24
C LYS A 5 -44.46 12.76 -17.86
N LEU A 6 -44.22 12.90 -16.56
CA LEU A 6 -43.41 13.91 -15.91
C LEU A 6 -42.11 14.16 -16.70
N GLN A 7 -41.85 15.43 -17.00
CA GLN A 7 -40.48 15.93 -17.11
C GLN A 7 -39.98 16.22 -15.70
N ASP A 8 -39.54 15.18 -15.00
CA ASP A 8 -38.67 15.35 -13.85
C ASP A 8 -37.28 15.72 -14.36
N SER A 9 -36.82 16.89 -13.90
CA SER A 9 -35.44 17.35 -14.04
C SER A 9 -34.50 16.39 -13.30
N PRO A 10 -33.28 16.11 -13.77
CA PRO A 10 -32.33 15.30 -13.01
C PRO A 10 -31.69 16.18 -11.92
N ALA A 11 -32.45 16.47 -10.87
CA ALA A 11 -31.92 16.93 -9.60
C ALA A 11 -31.60 15.71 -8.76
N THR A 12 -30.47 15.05 -9.02
CA THR A 12 -29.96 14.00 -8.13
C THR A 12 -28.51 13.71 -8.45
N SER A 13 -27.60 14.14 -7.56
CA SER A 13 -26.26 13.57 -7.26
C SER A 13 -25.22 14.60 -6.75
N GLN A 14 -25.62 15.81 -6.32
CA GLN A 14 -24.80 16.60 -5.37
C GLN A 14 -25.03 16.15 -3.91
N SER A 15 -25.98 15.24 -3.66
CA SER A 15 -26.52 14.92 -2.33
C SER A 15 -25.65 14.02 -1.43
N ASN A 16 -24.62 13.35 -1.95
CA ASN A 16 -23.89 12.34 -1.16
C ASN A 16 -22.79 12.93 -0.25
N PHE A 17 -22.18 14.07 -0.62
CA PHE A 17 -21.11 14.69 0.19
C PHE A 17 -21.61 15.75 1.17
N TYR A 18 -22.84 16.28 1.00
CA TYR A 18 -23.47 17.16 1.99
C TYR A 18 -23.61 16.49 3.37
N GLY A 19 -23.75 15.16 3.42
CA GLY A 19 -23.73 14.41 4.68
C GLY A 19 -22.35 14.35 5.34
N LEU A 20 -21.29 14.26 4.53
CA LEU A 20 -19.89 14.24 4.99
C LEU A 20 -19.43 15.60 5.53
N GLU A 21 -19.88 16.70 4.93
CA GLU A 21 -19.56 18.06 5.39
C GLU A 21 -19.97 18.30 6.84
N TRP A 22 -21.11 17.74 7.27
CA TRP A 22 -21.53 17.82 8.66
C TRP A 22 -20.83 16.80 9.55
N LEU A 23 -20.52 15.62 9.00
CA LEU A 23 -19.89 14.52 9.72
C LEU A 23 -18.44 14.81 10.12
N ILE A 24 -17.73 15.62 9.33
CA ILE A 24 -16.28 15.78 9.51
C ILE A 24 -15.90 16.38 10.86
N ALA A 25 -16.70 17.33 11.37
CA ALA A 25 -16.47 17.92 12.69
C ALA A 25 -16.64 16.90 13.82
N GLU A 26 -17.63 16.02 13.69
CA GLU A 26 -17.88 14.93 14.65
C GLU A 26 -16.76 13.88 14.60
N VAL A 27 -16.30 13.52 13.40
CA VAL A 27 -15.17 12.61 13.19
C VAL A 27 -13.89 13.21 13.77
N GLU A 28 -13.62 14.48 13.52
CA GLU A 28 -12.46 15.19 14.08
C GLU A 28 -12.50 15.23 15.61
N SER A 29 -13.67 15.51 16.19
CA SER A 29 -13.83 15.48 17.65
C SER A 29 -13.57 14.08 18.21
N SER A 30 -14.21 13.06 17.63
CA SER A 30 -14.07 11.66 18.08
C SER A 30 -12.63 11.15 17.95
N LEU A 31 -11.94 11.46 16.85
CA LEU A 31 -10.54 11.11 16.66
C LEU A 31 -9.59 11.93 17.56
N GLY A 32 -9.99 13.16 17.90
CA GLY A 32 -9.33 13.97 18.92
C GLY A 32 -9.36 13.30 20.30
N ASP A 33 -10.53 12.82 20.70
CA ASP A 33 -10.71 12.09 21.96
C ASP A 33 -9.95 10.75 21.94
N ALA A 34 -10.04 9.98 20.84
CA ALA A 34 -9.29 8.75 20.67
C ALA A 34 -7.77 8.96 20.85
N ARG A 35 -7.21 10.01 20.24
CA ARG A 35 -5.80 10.39 20.40
C ARG A 35 -5.44 10.78 21.83
N HIS A 36 -6.33 11.46 22.54
CA HIS A 36 -6.13 11.79 23.95
C HIS A 36 -6.03 10.51 24.81
N PHE A 37 -6.90 9.53 24.58
CA PHE A 37 -6.82 8.23 25.25
C PHE A 37 -5.56 7.44 24.87
N LEU A 38 -5.12 7.46 23.61
CA LEU A 38 -3.84 6.86 23.19
C LEU A 38 -2.63 7.49 23.89
N THR A 39 -2.64 8.82 24.04
CA THR A 39 -1.57 9.54 24.73
C THR A 39 -1.53 9.16 26.20
N ASN A 40 -2.68 9.11 26.87
CA ASN A 40 -2.77 8.68 28.27
C ASN A 40 -2.35 7.21 28.48
N TYR A 41 -2.62 6.35 27.49
CA TYR A 41 -2.12 4.98 27.49
C TYR A 41 -0.60 4.92 27.41
N ALA A 42 0.03 5.74 26.56
CA ALA A 42 1.49 5.80 26.45
C ALA A 42 2.16 6.12 27.80
N GLU A 43 1.56 7.01 28.59
CA GLU A 43 2.07 7.43 29.89
C GLU A 43 1.81 6.41 31.01
N ASN A 44 0.61 5.83 31.05
CA ASN A 44 0.12 5.10 32.23
C ASN A 44 -0.09 3.59 32.00
N GLN A 45 -0.06 3.13 30.73
CA GLN A 45 -0.25 1.73 30.30
C GLN A 45 -1.55 1.08 30.81
N GLN A 46 -2.58 1.87 31.07
CA GLN A 46 -3.87 1.41 31.58
C GLN A 46 -4.76 0.90 30.44
N GLN A 47 -5.17 -0.37 30.48
CA GLN A 47 -6.00 -0.99 29.43
C GLN A 47 -7.34 -0.28 29.17
N ASP A 48 -7.92 0.36 30.19
CA ASP A 48 -9.15 1.16 30.03
C ASP A 48 -8.97 2.31 29.01
N GLN A 49 -7.76 2.85 28.87
CA GLN A 49 -7.46 3.90 27.89
C GLN A 49 -7.53 3.36 26.45
N LEU A 50 -7.00 2.16 26.19
CA LEU A 50 -7.14 1.52 24.87
C LEU A 50 -8.58 1.18 24.55
N ARG A 51 -9.38 0.80 25.56
CA ARG A 51 -10.82 0.56 25.38
C ARG A 51 -11.57 1.82 24.99
N LEU A 52 -11.34 2.92 25.68
CA LEU A 52 -11.96 4.21 25.34
C LEU A 52 -11.51 4.71 23.97
N CYS A 53 -10.23 4.54 23.63
CA CYS A 53 -9.75 4.80 22.28
C CYS A 53 -10.52 3.98 21.23
N LEU A 54 -10.69 2.67 21.47
CA LEU A 54 -11.41 1.80 20.55
C LEU A 54 -12.86 2.24 20.36
N ASP A 55 -13.56 2.60 21.44
CA ASP A 55 -14.96 3.03 21.38
C ASP A 55 -15.13 4.27 20.47
N HIS A 56 -14.22 5.25 20.57
CA HIS A 56 -14.24 6.44 19.71
C HIS A 56 -13.92 6.13 18.25
N VAL A 57 -12.90 5.28 17.98
CA VAL A 57 -12.59 4.87 16.59
C VAL A 57 -13.76 4.07 16.01
N HIS A 58 -14.44 3.25 16.81
CA HIS A 58 -15.61 2.49 16.37
C HIS A 58 -16.81 3.36 15.99
N GLN A 59 -17.05 4.43 16.75
CA GLN A 59 -18.07 5.42 16.39
C GLN A 59 -17.76 6.09 15.05
N VAL A 60 -16.49 6.41 14.80
CA VAL A 60 -16.02 6.98 13.52
C VAL A 60 -16.26 5.99 12.38
N THR A 61 -15.88 4.72 12.54
CA THR A 61 -16.14 3.67 11.55
C THR A 61 -17.62 3.56 11.21
N GLY A 62 -18.49 3.45 12.22
CA GLY A 62 -19.94 3.37 11.98
C GLY A 62 -20.48 4.57 11.22
N SER A 63 -20.00 5.76 11.56
CA SER A 63 -20.35 7.02 10.91
C SER A 63 -19.93 7.06 9.43
N LEU A 64 -18.69 6.65 9.14
CA LEU A 64 -18.15 6.65 7.78
C LEU A 64 -18.83 5.61 6.90
N SER A 65 -19.09 4.41 7.43
CA SER A 65 -19.84 3.35 6.74
C SER A 65 -21.26 3.78 6.39
N MET A 66 -21.97 4.48 7.30
CA MET A 66 -23.30 5.03 7.02
C MET A 66 -23.26 6.14 5.96
N SER A 67 -22.19 6.94 5.92
CA SER A 67 -22.00 8.02 4.94
C SER A 67 -21.55 7.55 3.55
N GLN A 68 -21.28 6.25 3.38
CA GLN A 68 -20.73 5.65 2.15
C GLN A 68 -19.34 6.16 1.76
N CYS A 69 -18.58 6.76 2.69
CA CYS A 69 -17.15 7.01 2.52
C CYS A 69 -16.38 5.72 2.83
N HIS A 70 -16.14 4.91 1.80
CA HIS A 70 -15.48 3.63 1.95
C HIS A 70 -14.00 3.76 2.28
N GLY A 71 -13.26 4.63 1.61
CA GLY A 71 -11.83 4.83 1.91
C GLY A 71 -11.61 5.20 3.38
N GLY A 72 -12.45 6.11 3.90
CA GLY A 72 -12.41 6.50 5.31
C GLY A 72 -12.78 5.35 6.25
N ALA A 73 -13.86 4.61 5.95
CA ALA A 73 -14.28 3.46 6.74
C ALA A 73 -13.21 2.36 6.79
N LEU A 74 -12.55 2.09 5.67
CA LEU A 74 -11.47 1.11 5.58
C LEU A 74 -10.29 1.46 6.47
N LEU A 75 -9.91 2.75 6.51
CA LEU A 75 -8.84 3.21 7.38
C LEU A 75 -9.23 3.10 8.85
N SER A 76 -10.44 3.50 9.22
CA SER A 76 -10.90 3.38 10.60
C SER A 76 -11.06 1.93 11.05
N GLU A 77 -11.48 1.02 10.16
CA GLU A 77 -11.51 -0.44 10.42
C GLU A 77 -10.11 -1.02 10.67
N GLU A 78 -9.11 -0.60 9.89
CA GLU A 78 -7.71 -0.99 10.10
C GLU A 78 -7.16 -0.45 11.43
N MET A 79 -7.52 0.78 11.81
CA MET A 79 -7.20 1.36 13.12
C MET A 79 -7.85 0.57 14.26
N GLU A 80 -9.16 0.28 14.17
CA GLU A 80 -9.86 -0.56 15.15
C GLU A 80 -9.18 -1.90 15.32
N SER A 81 -8.82 -2.54 14.21
CA SER A 81 -8.23 -3.87 14.24
C SER A 81 -6.84 -3.87 14.87
N LEU A 82 -6.08 -2.78 14.74
CA LEU A 82 -4.80 -2.62 15.43
C LEU A 82 -4.99 -2.37 16.93
N ILE A 83 -5.96 -1.55 17.31
CA ILE A 83 -6.28 -1.30 18.72
C ILE A 83 -6.74 -2.61 19.40
N LYS A 84 -7.61 -3.39 18.76
CA LYS A 84 -8.05 -4.71 19.25
C LYS A 84 -6.87 -5.67 19.43
N ALA A 85 -5.99 -5.78 18.43
CA ALA A 85 -4.78 -6.60 18.54
C ALA A 85 -3.85 -6.16 19.69
N CYS A 86 -3.85 -4.88 20.04
CA CYS A 86 -3.12 -4.38 21.21
C CYS A 86 -3.80 -4.76 22.54
N GLN A 87 -5.13 -4.73 22.60
CA GLN A 87 -5.89 -5.16 23.78
C GLN A 87 -5.74 -6.66 24.05
N ASP A 88 -5.76 -7.46 22.98
CA ASP A 88 -5.64 -8.91 23.03
C ASP A 88 -4.19 -9.37 23.32
N GLY A 89 -3.22 -8.45 23.21
CA GLY A 89 -1.80 -8.73 23.46
C GLY A 89 -1.05 -9.34 22.27
N ASP A 90 -1.68 -9.44 21.11
CA ASP A 90 -1.07 -9.93 19.87
C ASP A 90 -0.02 -8.95 19.31
N VAL A 91 -0.25 -7.65 19.53
CA VAL A 91 0.66 -6.56 19.18
C VAL A 91 1.01 -5.78 20.43
N THR A 92 2.30 -5.51 20.65
CA THR A 92 2.73 -4.59 21.71
C THR A 92 2.43 -3.15 21.28
N ALA A 93 1.62 -2.44 22.07
CA ALA A 93 1.37 -1.00 21.89
C ALA A 93 2.56 -0.17 22.40
N ASP A 94 3.68 -0.27 21.69
CA ASP A 94 4.88 0.55 21.89
C ASP A 94 4.74 1.93 21.24
N GLU A 95 5.69 2.82 21.53
CA GLU A 95 5.70 4.19 21.01
C GLU A 95 5.49 4.26 19.48
N PRO A 96 6.17 3.46 18.63
CA PRO A 96 5.90 3.45 17.19
C PRO A 96 4.47 3.05 16.79
N VAL A 97 3.82 2.14 17.52
CA VAL A 97 2.43 1.75 17.27
C VAL A 97 1.47 2.87 17.66
N ILE A 98 1.72 3.52 18.81
CA ILE A 98 0.94 4.65 19.29
C ILE A 98 1.08 5.84 18.32
N GLU A 99 2.29 6.15 17.86
CA GLU A 99 2.55 7.19 16.85
C GLU A 99 1.82 6.90 15.54
N LEU A 100 1.85 5.65 15.07
CA LEU A 100 1.14 5.26 13.84
C LEU A 100 -0.38 5.45 13.97
N LEU A 101 -0.98 5.03 15.08
CA LEU A 101 -2.41 5.24 15.36
C LEU A 101 -2.73 6.74 15.46
N GLY A 102 -1.89 7.50 16.17
CA GLY A 102 -2.04 8.96 16.29
C GLY A 102 -1.96 9.67 14.94
N ARG A 103 -1.02 9.26 14.07
CA ARG A 103 -0.91 9.77 12.70
C ARG A 103 -2.13 9.42 11.87
N ALA A 104 -2.62 8.18 11.94
CA ALA A 104 -3.83 7.78 11.23
C ALA A 104 -5.06 8.59 11.64
N SER A 105 -5.20 8.90 12.94
CA SER A 105 -6.25 9.78 13.46
C SER A 105 -6.15 11.23 12.97
N LEU A 106 -4.96 11.69 12.54
CA LEU A 106 -4.77 13.03 11.97
C LEU A 106 -4.98 13.04 10.45
N GLU A 107 -4.53 12.01 9.75
CA GLU A 107 -4.64 11.90 8.29
C GLU A 107 -6.07 11.60 7.82
N LEU A 108 -6.87 10.86 8.61
CA LEU A 108 -8.24 10.51 8.25
C LEU A 108 -9.14 11.75 8.03
N PRO A 109 -9.20 12.76 8.92
CA PRO A 109 -9.91 14.00 8.64
C PRO A 109 -9.46 14.72 7.37
N ASP A 110 -8.15 14.81 7.14
CA ASP A 110 -7.61 15.49 5.95
C ASP A 110 -8.02 14.77 4.66
N TYR A 111 -8.03 13.44 4.68
CA TYR A 111 -8.59 12.62 3.60
C TYR A 111 -10.06 12.93 3.34
N LEU A 112 -10.89 13.02 4.39
CA LEU A 112 -12.31 13.35 4.23
C LEU A 112 -12.51 14.75 3.63
N ARG A 113 -11.70 15.75 4.02
CA ARG A 113 -11.72 17.08 3.42
C ARG A 113 -11.38 17.01 1.93
N GLN A 114 -10.38 16.21 1.56
CA GLN A 114 -10.03 15.99 0.17
C GLN A 114 -11.19 15.35 -0.61
N CYS A 115 -11.83 14.32 -0.07
CA CYS A 115 -12.99 13.70 -0.69
C CYS A 115 -14.16 14.66 -0.90
N ILE A 116 -14.42 15.56 0.07
CA ILE A 116 -15.44 16.60 -0.06
C ILE A 116 -15.06 17.58 -1.18
N ASN A 117 -13.81 18.06 -1.20
CA ASN A 117 -13.33 19.02 -2.19
C ASN A 117 -13.33 18.47 -3.62
N GLU A 118 -12.93 17.21 -3.78
CA GLU A 118 -12.84 16.54 -5.07
C GLU A 118 -14.20 15.96 -5.50
N GLY A 119 -15.11 15.73 -4.55
CA GLY A 119 -16.44 15.18 -4.79
C GLY A 119 -16.47 13.67 -5.01
N PHE A 120 -15.41 12.95 -4.64
CA PHE A 120 -15.35 11.49 -4.71
C PHE A 120 -14.32 10.88 -3.75
N ASP A 121 -14.52 9.60 -3.43
CA ASP A 121 -13.73 8.81 -2.47
C ASP A 121 -12.57 8.08 -3.19
N GLN A 122 -11.32 8.29 -2.75
CA GLN A 122 -10.09 7.77 -3.39
C GLN A 122 -9.22 6.92 -2.45
N PRO A 123 -9.58 5.65 -2.16
CA PRO A 123 -8.85 4.79 -1.22
C PRO A 123 -7.37 4.55 -1.56
N ALA A 124 -6.99 4.75 -2.83
CA ALA A 124 -5.62 4.58 -3.30
C ALA A 124 -4.61 5.51 -2.60
N PHE A 125 -5.05 6.66 -2.07
CA PHE A 125 -4.20 7.54 -1.27
C PHE A 125 -3.90 6.99 0.11
N LEU A 126 -4.81 6.19 0.67
CA LEU A 126 -4.70 5.68 2.03
C LEU A 126 -3.90 4.38 2.11
N ILE A 127 -3.60 3.72 0.98
CA ILE A 127 -3.01 2.37 1.02
C ILE A 127 -1.64 2.34 1.72
N SER A 128 -0.83 3.41 1.65
CA SER A 128 0.44 3.43 2.40
C SER A 128 0.17 3.30 3.89
N LEU A 129 -0.75 4.13 4.42
CA LEU A 129 -1.13 4.12 5.82
C LEU A 129 -1.86 2.83 6.23
N LEU A 130 -2.79 2.35 5.40
CA LEU A 130 -3.46 1.06 5.58
C LEU A 130 -2.42 -0.08 5.69
N ASN A 131 -1.46 -0.11 4.76
CA ASN A 131 -0.43 -1.14 4.75
C ASN A 131 0.53 -1.05 5.93
N GLU A 132 0.76 0.15 6.49
CA GLU A 132 1.51 0.29 7.73
C GLU A 132 0.76 -0.34 8.91
N LEU A 133 -0.53 -0.04 9.07
CA LEU A 133 -1.39 -0.64 10.10
C LEU A 133 -1.42 -2.17 9.97
N ARG A 134 -1.56 -2.69 8.75
CA ARG A 134 -1.53 -4.13 8.44
C ARG A 134 -0.18 -4.77 8.73
N ALA A 135 0.91 -4.11 8.34
CA ALA A 135 2.26 -4.60 8.57
C ALA A 135 2.60 -4.72 10.06
N VAL A 136 2.14 -3.77 10.90
CA VAL A 136 2.26 -3.87 12.36
C VAL A 136 1.60 -5.15 12.88
N ARG A 137 0.38 -5.44 12.41
CA ARG A 137 -0.39 -6.64 12.77
C ARG A 137 0.11 -7.92 12.10
N ARG A 138 1.12 -7.84 11.24
CA ARG A 138 1.67 -8.95 10.45
C ARG A 138 0.63 -9.66 9.58
N VAL A 139 -0.38 -8.93 9.13
CA VAL A 139 -1.35 -9.44 8.15
C VAL A 139 -0.90 -9.07 6.73
N PRO A 140 -1.32 -9.82 5.69
CA PRO A 140 -0.92 -9.53 4.32
C PRO A 140 -1.26 -8.10 3.92
N LEU A 141 -0.34 -7.41 3.24
CA LEU A 141 -0.58 -6.05 2.75
C LEU A 141 -1.77 -6.04 1.79
N ALA A 142 -2.61 -5.02 1.91
CA ALA A 142 -3.70 -4.78 0.98
C ALA A 142 -3.11 -4.48 -0.40
N SER A 143 -3.53 -5.24 -1.39
CA SER A 143 -3.23 -5.01 -2.80
C SER A 143 -4.31 -4.09 -3.34
N LEU A 144 -3.94 -2.96 -3.94
CA LEU A 144 -4.90 -2.13 -4.66
C LEU A 144 -5.37 -2.78 -5.97
N SER A 145 -5.31 -4.11 -6.16
CA SER A 145 -5.66 -4.79 -7.43
C SER A 145 -6.97 -4.28 -8.08
N PRO A 146 -8.03 -3.89 -7.35
CA PRO A 146 -9.19 -3.26 -7.97
C PRO A 146 -8.89 -1.85 -8.54
N TYR A 147 -8.14 -1.00 -7.81
CA TYR A 147 -7.96 0.45 -8.03
C TYR A 147 -6.63 0.86 -8.65
N PHE A 148 -5.63 0.01 -8.58
CA PHE A 148 -4.29 0.20 -9.09
C PHE A 148 -4.01 -0.90 -10.10
N ARG A 149 -4.13 -0.56 -11.37
CA ARG A 149 -3.97 -1.48 -12.49
C ARG A 149 -2.76 -1.09 -13.32
N PRO A 150 -1.53 -1.37 -12.84
CA PRO A 150 -0.33 -1.12 -13.62
C PRO A 150 -0.32 -1.97 -14.88
N ASP A 151 0.29 -1.46 -15.95
CA ASP A 151 0.45 -2.21 -17.19
C ASP A 151 1.52 -3.29 -17.00
N LEU A 152 1.09 -4.53 -16.79
CA LEU A 152 1.96 -5.69 -16.63
C LEU A 152 2.35 -6.34 -17.97
N GLY A 153 2.09 -5.69 -19.11
CA GLY A 153 2.43 -6.20 -20.44
C GLY A 153 3.91 -6.53 -20.61
N LEU A 154 4.80 -5.74 -20.01
CA LEU A 154 6.25 -5.98 -20.00
C LEU A 154 6.64 -7.26 -19.25
N VAL A 155 5.93 -7.56 -18.15
CA VAL A 155 6.16 -8.75 -17.32
C VAL A 155 5.57 -10.00 -17.98
N ASN A 156 4.40 -9.86 -18.60
CA ASN A 156 3.67 -10.96 -19.24
C ASN A 156 4.01 -11.17 -20.71
N GLY A 157 4.95 -10.39 -21.26
CA GLY A 157 5.42 -10.53 -22.63
C GLY A 157 6.12 -11.88 -22.90
N PRO A 158 6.44 -12.16 -24.18
CA PRO A 158 7.11 -13.40 -24.57
C PRO A 158 8.47 -13.51 -23.87
N GLN A 159 8.58 -14.46 -22.96
CA GLN A 159 9.82 -14.73 -22.23
C GLN A 159 10.86 -15.28 -23.21
N SER A 160 12.06 -14.69 -23.21
CA SER A 160 13.18 -15.18 -24.02
C SER A 160 13.97 -16.23 -23.25
N THR A 161 13.30 -17.27 -22.75
CA THR A 161 13.96 -18.40 -22.10
C THR A 161 14.18 -19.51 -23.12
N SER A 162 15.32 -19.50 -23.80
CA SER A 162 15.76 -20.64 -24.59
C SER A 162 15.96 -21.84 -23.67
N SER A 163 15.03 -22.79 -23.69
CA SER A 163 14.92 -23.92 -22.76
C SER A 163 16.14 -24.86 -22.72
N GLY A 164 17.08 -24.74 -23.68
CA GLY A 164 18.28 -25.57 -23.78
C GLY A 164 19.48 -25.13 -22.91
N ASP A 165 19.53 -23.86 -22.47
CA ASP A 165 20.69 -23.28 -21.73
C ASP A 165 20.45 -23.21 -20.19
N VAL A 166 19.25 -23.60 -19.74
CA VAL A 166 18.78 -23.44 -18.35
C VAL A 166 19.39 -24.51 -17.43
N LEU A 167 19.44 -25.77 -17.85
CA LEU A 167 19.90 -26.90 -17.03
C LEU A 167 21.41 -26.87 -16.70
N ALA A 168 22.24 -26.31 -17.59
CA ALA A 168 23.69 -26.13 -17.34
C ALA A 168 23.97 -24.93 -16.40
N ARG A 169 23.06 -23.96 -16.34
CA ARG A 169 23.15 -22.76 -15.50
C ARG A 169 22.57 -23.00 -14.10
N GLU A 170 21.67 -23.96 -13.89
CA GLU A 170 20.95 -24.17 -12.63
C GLU A 170 21.84 -24.45 -11.40
N GLY A 171 22.88 -25.27 -11.53
CA GLY A 171 23.78 -25.57 -10.40
C GLY A 171 24.60 -24.35 -9.95
N ALA A 172 25.21 -23.65 -10.91
CA ALA A 172 25.96 -22.42 -10.66
C ALA A 172 25.05 -21.26 -10.22
N LEU A 173 23.84 -21.20 -10.77
CA LEU A 173 22.79 -20.26 -10.40
C LEU A 173 22.42 -20.42 -8.93
N LYS A 174 22.21 -21.66 -8.46
CA LYS A 174 21.83 -21.97 -7.09
C LYS A 174 22.89 -21.57 -6.06
N GLU A 175 24.16 -21.84 -6.32
CA GLU A 175 25.24 -21.39 -5.44
C GLU A 175 25.39 -19.86 -5.43
N PHE A 176 25.23 -19.23 -6.59
CA PHE A 176 25.30 -17.78 -6.73
C PHE A 176 24.14 -17.08 -6.02
N THR A 177 22.90 -17.55 -6.21
CA THR A 177 21.72 -16.99 -5.54
C THR A 177 21.74 -17.22 -4.03
N ASN A 178 22.32 -18.34 -3.55
CA ASN A 178 22.53 -18.56 -2.12
C ASN A 178 23.48 -17.50 -1.52
N LYS A 179 24.62 -17.24 -2.17
CA LYS A 179 25.55 -16.18 -1.73
C LYS A 179 24.90 -14.80 -1.75
N LEU A 180 24.16 -14.49 -2.83
CA LEU A 180 23.41 -13.24 -2.92
C LEU A 180 22.32 -13.13 -1.85
N GLY A 181 21.61 -14.22 -1.54
CA GLY A 181 20.61 -14.27 -0.49
C GLY A 181 21.19 -14.00 0.90
N GLN A 182 22.38 -14.53 1.20
CA GLN A 182 23.09 -14.24 2.45
C GLN A 182 23.48 -12.75 2.55
N LEU A 183 24.02 -12.18 1.47
CA LEU A 183 24.36 -10.76 1.41
C LEU A 183 23.12 -9.86 1.54
N TYR A 184 22.01 -10.26 0.92
CA TYR A 184 20.73 -9.56 1.01
C TYR A 184 20.22 -9.55 2.45
N GLN A 185 20.19 -10.72 3.11
CA GLN A 185 19.74 -10.84 4.50
C GLN A 185 20.61 -10.02 5.45
N TYR A 186 21.93 -10.06 5.28
CA TYR A 186 22.85 -9.27 6.09
C TYR A 186 22.59 -7.76 5.93
N ALA A 187 22.49 -7.28 4.69
CA ALA A 187 22.23 -5.86 4.43
C ALA A 187 20.83 -5.42 4.87
N LEU A 188 19.83 -6.30 4.75
CA LEU A 188 18.47 -6.03 5.23
C LEU A 188 18.43 -5.93 6.75
N LEU A 189 19.10 -6.84 7.47
CA LEU A 189 19.18 -6.77 8.93
C LEU A 189 19.86 -5.49 9.42
N SER A 190 20.93 -5.05 8.74
CA SER A 190 21.60 -3.79 9.03
C SER A 190 20.67 -2.59 8.81
N LEU A 191 19.92 -2.59 7.69
CA LEU A 191 18.89 -1.58 7.42
C LEU A 191 17.77 -1.56 8.49
N MET A 192 17.33 -2.73 8.97
CA MET A 192 16.28 -2.82 10.00
C MET A 192 16.73 -2.36 11.39
N ARG A 193 18.05 -2.29 11.62
CA ARG A 193 18.65 -1.79 12.87
C ARG A 193 19.04 -0.31 12.78
N ASP A 194 18.73 0.34 11.66
CA ASP A 194 19.15 1.71 11.37
C ASP A 194 20.68 1.89 11.43
N GLU A 195 21.42 0.82 11.13
CA GLU A 195 22.87 0.82 11.01
C GLU A 195 23.25 1.21 9.58
N ASP A 196 23.94 2.33 9.40
CA ASP A 196 24.49 2.82 8.13
C ASP A 196 23.51 2.65 6.94
N GLU A 197 22.32 3.24 7.05
CA GLU A 197 21.23 3.10 6.07
C GLU A 197 21.70 3.27 4.61
N ALA A 198 22.51 4.30 4.34
CA ALA A 198 23.03 4.56 3.00
C ALA A 198 23.92 3.41 2.46
N GLU A 199 24.70 2.74 3.32
CA GLU A 199 25.52 1.60 2.93
C GLU A 199 24.66 0.35 2.74
N SER A 200 23.71 0.13 3.64
CA SER A 200 22.75 -0.99 3.57
C SER A 200 21.91 -0.93 2.30
N VAL A 201 21.35 0.24 1.94
CA VAL A 201 20.63 0.46 0.69
C VAL A 201 21.50 0.23 -0.54
N LYS A 202 22.78 0.67 -0.52
CA LYS A 202 23.73 0.40 -1.61
C LYS A 202 24.01 -1.09 -1.78
N LYS A 203 24.22 -1.83 -0.68
CA LYS A 203 24.45 -3.28 -0.70
C LYS A 203 23.23 -4.03 -1.24
N LEU A 204 22.03 -3.70 -0.77
CA LEU A 204 20.78 -4.28 -1.25
C LEU A 204 20.57 -4.04 -2.75
N ASN A 205 20.75 -2.80 -3.22
CA ASN A 205 20.67 -2.48 -4.64
C ASN A 205 21.66 -3.28 -5.49
N LYS A 206 22.90 -3.45 -5.02
CA LYS A 206 23.90 -4.25 -5.72
C LYS A 206 23.46 -5.72 -5.84
N VAL A 207 22.85 -6.28 -4.81
CA VAL A 207 22.32 -7.66 -4.86
C VAL A 207 21.17 -7.76 -5.86
N LEU A 208 20.19 -6.85 -5.83
CA LEU A 208 19.07 -6.86 -6.76
C LEU A 208 19.52 -6.72 -8.22
N PHE A 209 20.53 -5.89 -8.50
CA PHE A 209 21.08 -5.76 -9.84
C PHE A 209 21.72 -7.06 -10.34
N ARG A 210 22.46 -7.77 -9.48
CA ARG A 210 23.02 -9.09 -9.83
C ARG A 210 21.92 -10.14 -10.05
N LEU A 211 20.86 -10.11 -9.25
CA LEU A 211 19.70 -10.98 -9.46
C LEU A 211 19.00 -10.68 -10.78
N LYS A 212 18.86 -9.41 -11.15
CA LYS A 212 18.36 -8.98 -12.45
C LYS A 212 19.19 -9.58 -13.60
N GLU A 213 20.51 -9.43 -13.58
CA GLU A 213 21.40 -9.98 -14.64
C GLU A 213 21.26 -11.49 -14.80
N VAL A 214 21.08 -12.19 -13.68
CA VAL A 214 21.02 -13.65 -13.63
C VAL A 214 19.64 -14.20 -14.01
N THR A 215 18.60 -13.41 -13.80
CA THR A 215 17.21 -13.73 -14.17
C THR A 215 16.76 -12.99 -15.43
N ALA A 216 17.70 -12.52 -16.24
CA ALA A 216 17.41 -11.75 -17.45
C ALA A 216 16.52 -12.55 -18.42
N GLY A 217 15.49 -11.91 -18.96
CA GLY A 217 14.51 -12.53 -19.86
C GLY A 217 13.41 -13.33 -19.17
N SER A 218 13.34 -13.28 -17.83
CA SER A 218 12.29 -13.89 -17.00
C SER A 218 11.36 -12.82 -16.40
N LYS A 219 10.21 -13.23 -15.85
CA LYS A 219 9.31 -12.30 -15.12
C LYS A 219 9.98 -11.66 -13.91
N LEU A 220 10.91 -12.38 -13.27
CA LEU A 220 11.61 -11.91 -12.07
C LEU A 220 12.53 -10.73 -12.34
N GLU A 221 13.01 -10.56 -13.59
CA GLU A 221 13.86 -9.43 -13.98
C GLU A 221 13.19 -8.10 -13.61
N TRP A 222 11.91 -7.97 -13.98
CA TRP A 222 11.11 -6.78 -13.71
C TRP A 222 10.85 -6.58 -12.22
N LEU A 223 10.62 -7.67 -11.47
CA LEU A 223 10.44 -7.60 -10.02
C LEU A 223 11.68 -7.00 -9.33
N TRP A 224 12.88 -7.47 -9.69
CA TRP A 224 14.13 -6.95 -9.12
C TRP A 224 14.39 -5.50 -9.52
N LEU A 225 14.02 -5.14 -10.76
CA LEU A 225 14.14 -3.76 -11.24
C LEU A 225 13.23 -2.81 -10.46
N VAL A 226 11.97 -3.18 -10.25
CA VAL A 226 11.00 -2.38 -9.48
C VAL A 226 11.43 -2.29 -8.00
N ALA A 227 11.84 -3.40 -7.39
CA ALA A 227 12.36 -3.41 -6.03
C ALA A 227 13.59 -2.50 -5.85
N ALA A 228 14.49 -2.48 -6.83
CA ALA A 228 15.64 -1.58 -6.83
C ALA A 228 15.22 -0.10 -6.99
N GLY A 229 14.11 0.18 -7.68
CA GLY A 229 13.49 1.50 -7.72
C GLY A 229 12.99 1.95 -6.34
N VAL A 230 12.26 1.09 -5.63
CA VAL A 230 11.78 1.38 -4.26
C VAL A 230 12.95 1.66 -3.32
N LEU A 231 14.01 0.84 -3.35
CA LEU A 231 15.21 1.08 -2.52
C LEU A 231 15.95 2.37 -2.89
N GLU A 232 15.97 2.75 -4.17
CA GLU A 232 16.54 4.03 -4.59
C GLU A 232 15.73 5.21 -4.04
N GLY A 233 14.39 5.10 -4.07
CA GLY A 233 13.50 6.08 -3.45
C GLY A 233 13.68 6.20 -1.93
N VAL A 234 13.88 5.08 -1.23
CA VAL A 234 14.23 5.08 0.20
C VAL A 234 15.59 5.76 0.41
N GLY A 235 16.62 5.35 -0.33
CA GLY A 235 17.97 5.90 -0.19
C GLY A 235 18.10 7.39 -0.54
N SER A 236 17.20 7.94 -1.35
CA SER A 236 17.16 9.37 -1.67
C SER A 236 16.23 10.18 -0.76
N GLY A 237 15.52 9.53 0.17
CA GLY A 237 14.48 10.15 1.00
C GLY A 237 13.18 10.50 0.25
N ALA A 238 12.99 10.02 -0.97
CA ALA A 238 11.75 10.20 -1.73
C ALA A 238 10.61 9.28 -1.26
N LEU A 239 10.98 8.22 -0.52
CA LEU A 239 10.07 7.33 0.18
C LEU A 239 10.52 7.22 1.63
N VAL A 240 9.59 7.42 2.56
CA VAL A 240 9.84 7.15 3.98
C VAL A 240 9.82 5.64 4.20
N ARG A 241 10.89 5.08 4.78
CA ARG A 241 10.96 3.65 5.12
C ARG A 241 10.00 3.33 6.27
N ASN A 242 8.83 2.80 5.93
CA ASN A 242 7.82 2.39 6.90
C ASN A 242 7.76 0.85 7.10
N ARG A 243 6.86 0.37 7.98
CA ARG A 243 6.70 -1.07 8.25
C ARG A 243 6.24 -1.85 7.01
N ALA A 244 5.46 -1.23 6.12
CA ALA A 244 4.99 -1.86 4.90
C ALA A 244 6.13 -2.09 3.89
N ILE A 245 6.94 -1.06 3.60
CA ILE A 245 8.15 -1.21 2.78
C ILE A 245 9.09 -2.26 3.41
N SER A 246 9.25 -2.24 4.73
CA SER A 246 10.06 -3.23 5.43
C SER A 246 9.53 -4.66 5.22
N SER A 247 8.20 -4.88 5.28
CA SER A 247 7.56 -6.16 4.96
C SER A 247 7.84 -6.60 3.52
N LEU A 248 7.71 -5.70 2.55
CA LEU A 248 8.01 -6.00 1.14
C LEU A 248 9.47 -6.42 0.93
N LEU A 249 10.41 -5.77 1.63
CA LEU A 249 11.83 -6.14 1.58
C LEU A 249 12.09 -7.54 2.18
N TRP A 250 11.35 -7.93 3.22
CA TRP A 250 11.39 -9.28 3.78
C TRP A 250 10.79 -10.32 2.82
N GLU A 251 9.66 -10.00 2.18
CA GLU A 251 9.05 -10.86 1.16
C GLU A 251 9.99 -11.11 -0.02
N LEU A 252 10.71 -10.08 -0.48
CA LEU A 252 11.77 -10.21 -1.49
C LEU A 252 12.88 -11.15 -1.02
N GLY A 253 13.30 -11.04 0.25
CA GLY A 253 14.28 -11.96 0.84
C GLY A 253 13.82 -13.42 0.84
N ALA A 254 12.54 -13.65 1.14
CA ALA A 254 11.92 -14.98 1.07
C ALA A 254 11.88 -15.51 -0.38
N LEU A 255 11.61 -14.65 -1.36
CA LEU A 255 11.64 -15.01 -2.77
C LEU A 255 13.05 -15.36 -3.27
N ILE A 256 14.08 -14.64 -2.84
CA ILE A 256 15.49 -14.98 -3.16
C ILE A 256 15.85 -16.37 -2.60
N ARG A 257 15.37 -16.70 -1.40
CA ARG A 257 15.53 -18.03 -0.82
C ARG A 257 14.75 -19.10 -1.60
N LYS A 258 13.52 -18.80 -2.04
CA LYS A 258 12.71 -19.69 -2.90
C LYS A 258 13.44 -19.96 -4.21
N LEU A 259 13.95 -18.93 -4.87
CA LEU A 259 14.73 -19.02 -6.10
C LEU A 259 15.97 -19.91 -5.92
N SER A 260 16.68 -19.77 -4.80
CA SER A 260 17.86 -20.58 -4.50
C SER A 260 17.52 -22.05 -4.22
N ASN A 261 16.36 -22.32 -3.64
CA ASN A 261 15.98 -23.69 -3.29
C ASN A 261 15.35 -24.44 -4.46
N GLN A 262 14.41 -23.80 -5.15
CA GLN A 262 13.48 -24.38 -6.12
C GLN A 262 13.81 -24.05 -7.58
N GLY A 263 14.73 -23.11 -7.83
CA GLY A 263 15.14 -22.71 -9.19
C GLY A 263 14.21 -21.69 -9.83
N LEU A 264 14.58 -21.25 -11.03
CA LEU A 264 13.91 -20.16 -11.76
C LEU A 264 12.50 -20.56 -12.19
N GLN A 265 12.32 -21.76 -12.75
CA GLN A 265 11.04 -22.22 -13.29
C GLN A 265 9.93 -22.25 -12.23
N ALA A 266 10.21 -22.78 -11.03
CA ALA A 266 9.24 -22.82 -9.93
C ALA A 266 8.83 -21.41 -9.44
N CYS A 267 9.73 -20.43 -9.54
CA CYS A 267 9.43 -19.04 -9.23
C CYS A 267 8.62 -18.35 -10.33
N GLU A 268 8.77 -18.73 -11.59
CA GLU A 268 7.97 -18.20 -12.70
C GLU A 268 6.54 -18.76 -12.71
N GLU A 269 6.38 -20.06 -12.43
CA GLU A 269 5.07 -20.71 -12.33
C GLU A 269 4.24 -20.14 -11.17
N SER A 270 4.92 -19.77 -10.08
CA SER A 270 4.32 -19.18 -8.88
C SER A 270 4.87 -17.77 -8.65
N TYR A 271 4.67 -16.90 -9.65
CA TYR A 271 5.11 -15.50 -9.63
C TYR A 271 4.30 -14.67 -8.62
N PRO A 272 4.95 -13.92 -7.71
CA PRO A 272 4.26 -13.15 -6.69
C PRO A 272 3.75 -11.81 -7.26
N GLU A 273 2.62 -11.84 -7.98
CA GLU A 273 2.05 -10.66 -8.63
C GLU A 273 1.66 -9.54 -7.64
N ASN A 274 1.14 -9.91 -6.46
CA ASN A 274 0.80 -8.93 -5.42
C ASN A 274 2.02 -8.19 -4.87
N LEU A 275 3.16 -8.87 -4.71
CA LEU A 275 4.42 -8.24 -4.31
C LEU A 275 4.84 -7.20 -5.34
N LEU A 276 4.77 -7.54 -6.64
CA LEU A 276 5.06 -6.60 -7.72
C LEU A 276 4.12 -5.38 -7.67
N LYS A 277 2.81 -5.60 -7.58
CA LYS A 277 1.81 -4.51 -7.54
C LYS A 277 2.04 -3.58 -6.34
N ASN A 278 2.31 -4.13 -5.16
CA ASN A 278 2.61 -3.34 -3.98
C ASN A 278 3.89 -2.51 -4.16
N LEU A 279 4.96 -3.09 -4.72
CA LEU A 279 6.18 -2.34 -5.01
C LEU A 279 5.94 -1.23 -6.06
N LEU A 280 5.19 -1.51 -7.12
CA LEU A 280 4.82 -0.53 -8.15
C LEU A 280 3.98 0.62 -7.58
N TYR A 281 3.12 0.35 -6.59
CA TYR A 281 2.38 1.40 -5.89
C TYR A 281 3.34 2.39 -5.21
N TYR A 282 4.32 1.90 -4.46
CA TYR A 282 5.32 2.77 -3.81
C TYR A 282 6.15 3.56 -4.83
N VAL A 283 6.46 2.98 -6.00
CA VAL A 283 7.10 3.72 -7.11
C VAL A 283 6.19 4.83 -7.65
N ALA A 284 4.88 4.59 -7.69
CA ALA A 284 3.91 5.55 -8.20
C ALA A 284 3.77 6.78 -7.27
N ILE A 285 3.76 6.57 -5.95
CA ILE A 285 3.61 7.64 -4.95
C ILE A 285 4.91 8.33 -4.54
N ALA A 286 6.08 7.77 -4.88
CA ALA A 286 7.36 8.40 -4.57
C ALA A 286 7.42 9.80 -5.20
N ASP A 287 7.65 10.86 -4.41
CA ASP A 287 7.78 12.22 -4.93
C ASP A 287 9.23 12.52 -5.30
N SER A 288 9.64 12.05 -6.47
CA SER A 288 10.97 12.36 -7.01
C SER A 288 11.08 12.15 -8.51
N ASN A 289 12.01 12.90 -9.10
CA ASN A 289 12.40 12.81 -10.51
C ASN A 289 13.67 11.97 -10.72
N LEU A 290 13.89 10.95 -9.86
CA LEU A 290 15.01 10.04 -10.05
C LEU A 290 14.86 9.29 -11.39
N PRO A 291 15.92 9.18 -12.21
CA PRO A 291 15.82 8.63 -13.57
C PRO A 291 15.16 7.25 -13.62
N ARG A 292 15.49 6.36 -12.67
CA ARG A 292 14.90 5.01 -12.60
C ARG A 292 13.41 5.04 -12.23
N LEU A 293 13.01 5.86 -11.26
CA LEU A 293 11.60 5.95 -10.85
C LEU A 293 10.76 6.56 -11.97
N VAL A 294 11.27 7.58 -12.66
CA VAL A 294 10.61 8.16 -13.84
C VAL A 294 10.45 7.09 -14.93
N GLN A 295 11.51 6.34 -15.23
CA GLN A 295 11.44 5.28 -16.23
C GLN A 295 10.41 4.20 -15.85
N LEU A 296 10.43 3.71 -14.60
CA LEU A 296 9.47 2.70 -14.12
C LEU A 296 8.02 3.22 -14.18
N ARG A 297 7.78 4.51 -13.89
CA ARG A 297 6.44 5.10 -13.99
C ARG A 297 5.93 5.11 -15.43
N GLU A 298 6.80 5.36 -16.41
CA GLU A 298 6.43 5.33 -17.83
C GLU A 298 6.28 3.89 -18.34
N ASP A 299 7.22 3.00 -18.02
CA ASP A 299 7.23 1.59 -18.42
C ASP A 299 5.95 0.85 -18.00
N PHE A 300 5.48 1.10 -16.78
CA PHE A 300 4.27 0.48 -16.21
C PHE A 300 3.01 1.37 -16.29
N LYS A 301 3.10 2.53 -16.97
CA LYS A 301 2.02 3.54 -17.10
C LYS A 301 1.37 3.91 -15.76
N LEU A 302 2.18 4.09 -14.72
CA LEU A 302 1.70 4.21 -13.34
C LEU A 302 0.82 5.44 -13.11
N LYS A 303 1.00 6.51 -13.89
CA LYS A 303 0.14 7.71 -13.84
C LYS A 303 -1.32 7.41 -14.25
N GLN A 304 -1.52 6.44 -15.15
CA GLN A 304 -2.85 6.01 -15.61
C GLN A 304 -3.37 4.83 -14.78
N ALA A 305 -2.47 4.10 -14.12
CA ALA A 305 -2.79 2.98 -13.25
C ALA A 305 -3.46 3.42 -11.94
N LEU A 306 -3.14 4.64 -11.47
CA LEU A 306 -3.83 5.26 -10.35
C LEU A 306 -5.12 5.96 -10.83
N PRO A 307 -6.21 5.97 -10.03
CA PRO A 307 -7.41 6.71 -10.37
C PRO A 307 -7.06 8.19 -10.59
N ALA A 308 -7.58 8.79 -11.66
CA ALA A 308 -7.34 10.20 -11.97
C ALA A 308 -7.71 11.07 -10.75
N GLY A 309 -6.72 11.79 -10.22
CA GLY A 309 -6.75 12.43 -8.90
C GLY A 309 -5.46 12.15 -8.11
N ALA A 310 -4.84 10.98 -8.32
CA ALA A 310 -3.66 10.54 -7.59
C ALA A 310 -2.35 11.34 -7.79
N LEU A 311 -2.36 12.32 -8.69
CA LEU A 311 -1.25 13.25 -8.91
C LEU A 311 -1.81 14.66 -9.03
N VAL A 312 -1.91 15.37 -7.91
CA VAL A 312 -2.14 16.81 -7.94
C VAL A 312 -0.81 17.53 -7.71
N ASN A 313 -0.31 18.15 -8.77
CA ASN A 313 0.49 19.36 -8.63
C ASN A 313 -0.50 20.54 -8.64
N VAL A 314 -0.42 21.38 -7.61
CA VAL A 314 -1.30 22.53 -7.39
C VAL A 314 -0.99 23.62 -8.42
N ALA A 315 -1.87 23.78 -9.42
CA ALA A 315 -2.21 25.07 -10.03
C ALA A 315 -3.33 24.90 -11.07
N GLY A 316 -4.57 25.24 -10.69
CA GLY A 316 -5.62 25.59 -11.66
C GLY A 316 -6.36 24.43 -12.33
N GLY A 317 -7.10 23.65 -11.52
CA GLY A 317 -8.36 22.98 -11.87
C GLY A 317 -8.39 22.00 -13.05
N LEU A 318 -8.69 20.74 -12.77
CA LEU A 318 -9.26 19.80 -13.74
C LEU A 318 -10.31 18.90 -13.08
N VAL A 319 -11.46 18.79 -13.76
CA VAL A 319 -12.61 17.96 -13.42
C VAL A 319 -12.32 16.50 -13.79
N THR A 320 -12.66 15.55 -12.91
CA THR A 320 -12.65 14.11 -13.19
C THR A 320 -14.07 13.58 -13.34
N GLY A 321 -14.29 12.72 -14.34
CA GLY A 321 -15.57 12.04 -14.58
C GLY A 321 -15.33 10.55 -14.65
N PHE A 322 -15.72 9.82 -13.60
CA PHE A 322 -15.93 8.37 -13.67
C PHE A 322 -17.42 8.07 -13.49
N ASP A 323 -17.88 7.01 -14.17
CA ASP A 323 -19.24 6.49 -14.04
C ASP A 323 -19.41 5.79 -12.68
N ARG A 324 -20.41 6.24 -11.91
CA ARG A 324 -20.67 5.92 -10.50
C ARG A 324 -20.81 4.41 -10.23
N ALA A 325 -21.28 3.65 -11.23
CA ALA A 325 -21.45 2.20 -11.13
C ALA A 325 -20.10 1.45 -11.10
N VAL A 326 -19.08 1.98 -11.77
CA VAL A 326 -17.74 1.37 -11.82
C VAL A 326 -17.04 1.56 -10.48
N VAL A 327 -17.14 2.76 -9.89
CA VAL A 327 -16.55 3.06 -8.57
C VAL A 327 -17.21 2.23 -7.47
N ALA A 328 -18.54 2.11 -7.44
CA ALA A 328 -19.24 1.27 -6.45
C ALA A 328 -18.89 -0.23 -6.56
N GLY A 329 -18.70 -0.75 -7.78
CA GLY A 329 -18.26 -2.14 -7.99
C GLY A 329 -16.82 -2.38 -7.53
N LEU A 330 -15.95 -1.38 -7.67
CA LEU A 330 -14.55 -1.42 -7.23
C LEU A 330 -14.43 -1.37 -5.70
N VAL A 331 -15.30 -0.60 -5.07
CA VAL A 331 -15.51 -0.50 -3.63
C VAL A 331 -15.86 -1.83 -3.00
N ASN A 332 -16.84 -2.54 -3.56
CA ASN A 332 -17.21 -3.86 -3.07
C ASN A 332 -16.07 -4.88 -3.20
N ALA A 333 -15.23 -4.78 -4.23
CA ALA A 333 -14.09 -5.69 -4.41
C ALA A 333 -13.01 -5.51 -3.32
N LEU A 334 -12.80 -4.29 -2.80
CA LEU A 334 -11.88 -4.10 -1.67
C LEU A 334 -12.44 -4.69 -0.38
N VAL A 335 -13.75 -4.48 -0.15
CA VAL A 335 -14.45 -5.04 1.02
C VAL A 335 -14.43 -6.57 0.97
N GLU A 336 -14.57 -7.18 -0.21
CA GLU A 336 -14.47 -8.64 -0.38
C GLU A 336 -13.04 -9.18 -0.21
N GLU A 337 -12.00 -8.48 -0.70
CA GLU A 337 -10.61 -8.87 -0.47
C GLU A 337 -10.19 -8.70 1.00
N LEU A 338 -10.69 -7.67 1.68
CA LEU A 338 -10.36 -7.37 3.07
C LEU A 338 -11.20 -8.17 4.07
N GLY A 339 -12.46 -8.47 3.74
CA GLY A 339 -13.37 -9.25 4.58
C GLY A 339 -13.13 -10.77 4.56
N ASN A 340 -12.29 -11.27 3.64
CA ASN A 340 -11.94 -12.69 3.52
C ASN A 340 -10.60 -13.07 4.20
N VAL A 341 -10.06 -12.22 5.08
CA VAL A 341 -8.82 -12.50 5.84
C VAL A 341 -9.12 -12.84 7.29
#